data_AF-S8BZ27-F1
#
_entry.id   AF-S8BZ27-F1
#
_cell.length_a   1.000
_cell.length_b   1.000
_cell.length_c   1.000
_cell.angle_alpha   90.00
_cell.angle_beta   90.00
_cell.angle_gamma   90.00
#
_symmetry.space_group_name_H-M   'P 1'
#
loop_
_entity.id
_entity.type
_entity.pdbx_description
1 polymer ?
#
loop_
_entity_poly.entity_id
_entity_poly.type
_entity_poly.pdbx_seq_one_letter_code
_entity_poly.pdbx_strand_id
1 'polypeptide(L)'
;VLGLFPRFVNSPLDKFQVALSRVVQGFNQSAQLLTPAEALISIHGIDPDRDGIPLKKVTDACNACFEHRHVFSQQVLAKVLNQLVEQIPLPLLFMRTVMQAVGAFPSLVEFIMEILSRLVNKQIWKYPKLWVGFLKCALMTRPHSFSVLLQV
;
A
#
# COMPACT_ATOMS: atom_id res chain seq x y z
N VAL A 1 -15.49 13.53 -1.80
CA VAL A 1 -14.55 13.08 -0.73
C VAL A 1 -13.16 12.79 -1.28
N LEU A 2 -13.02 12.00 -2.36
CA LEU A 2 -11.72 11.62 -2.96
C LEU A 2 -10.79 12.82 -3.28
N GLY A 3 -11.32 13.92 -3.82
CA GLY A 3 -10.50 15.12 -4.12
C GLY A 3 -9.98 15.90 -2.89
N LEU A 4 -10.52 15.64 -1.69
CA LEU A 4 -10.03 16.23 -0.44
C LEU A 4 -9.06 15.30 0.31
N PHE A 5 -8.93 14.06 -0.15
CA PHE A 5 -8.16 13.02 0.53
C PHE A 5 -6.68 13.37 0.71
N PRO A 6 -5.99 14.00 -0.27
CA PRO A 6 -4.63 14.50 -0.07
C PRO A 6 -4.54 15.51 1.10
N ARG A 7 -5.54 16.39 1.28
CA ARG A 7 -5.55 17.35 2.40
C ARG A 7 -5.70 16.66 3.76
N PHE A 8 -6.45 15.56 3.83
CA PHE A 8 -6.53 14.75 5.05
C PHE A 8 -5.19 14.12 5.39
N VAL A 9 -4.49 13.55 4.41
CA VAL A 9 -3.13 12.98 4.61
C VAL A 9 -2.11 14.06 4.99
N ASN A 10 -2.28 15.29 4.51
CA ASN A 10 -1.41 16.42 4.90
C ASN A 10 -1.74 17.00 6.30
N SER A 11 -2.76 16.51 6.99
CA SER A 11 -3.06 16.96 8.37
C SER A 11 -2.08 16.36 9.39
N PRO A 12 -2.02 16.87 10.63
CA PRO A 12 -1.37 16.17 11.75
C PRO A 12 -1.85 14.71 11.88
N LEU A 13 -0.95 13.80 12.28
CA LEU A 13 -1.18 12.35 12.22
C LEU A 13 -2.37 11.90 13.09
N ASP A 14 -2.51 12.49 14.28
CA ASP A 14 -3.64 12.27 15.19
C ASP A 14 -4.98 12.62 14.52
N LYS A 15 -5.03 13.76 13.82
CA LYS A 15 -6.22 14.20 13.08
C LYS A 15 -6.50 13.28 11.89
N PHE A 16 -5.44 12.83 11.20
CA PHE A 16 -5.58 11.86 10.12
C PHE A 16 -6.16 10.52 10.63
N GLN A 17 -5.64 9.98 11.73
CA GLN A 17 -6.14 8.72 12.32
C GLN A 17 -7.62 8.82 12.72
N VAL A 18 -8.03 9.94 13.33
CA VAL A 18 -9.45 10.20 13.65
C VAL A 18 -10.30 10.33 12.38
N ALA A 19 -9.80 10.99 11.34
CA ALA A 19 -10.51 11.10 10.06
C ALA A 19 -10.63 9.74 9.36
N LEU A 20 -9.55 8.95 9.36
CA LEU A 20 -9.48 7.63 8.76
C LEU A 20 -10.50 6.69 9.42
N SER A 21 -10.54 6.65 10.75
CA SER A 21 -11.50 5.79 11.48
C SER A 21 -12.94 6.18 11.15
N ARG A 22 -13.27 7.47 11.11
CA ARG A 22 -14.61 7.95 10.75
C ARG A 22 -15.00 7.61 9.31
N VAL A 23 -14.10 7.79 8.36
CA VAL A 23 -14.36 7.56 6.93
C VAL A 23 -14.52 6.06 6.64
N VAL A 24 -13.72 5.22 7.31
CA VAL A 24 -13.67 3.78 7.05
C VAL A 24 -14.67 2.98 7.90
N GLN A 25 -14.96 3.39 9.13
CA GLN A 25 -15.86 2.66 10.03
C GLN A 25 -17.25 3.32 10.18
N GLY A 26 -17.41 4.57 9.73
CA GLY A 26 -18.62 5.36 9.97
C GLY A 26 -18.70 5.87 11.42
N PHE A 27 -19.62 6.81 11.68
CA PHE A 27 -19.91 7.31 13.03
C PHE A 27 -21.42 7.58 13.17
N ASN A 28 -22.05 7.14 14.28
CA ASN A 28 -23.45 7.45 14.63
C ASN A 28 -24.44 7.42 13.44
N GLN A 29 -24.68 6.24 12.86
CA GLN A 29 -25.63 6.01 11.75
C GLN A 29 -25.25 6.62 10.38
N SER A 30 -24.09 7.29 10.25
CA SER A 30 -23.60 7.71 8.93
C SER A 30 -23.08 6.52 8.13
N ALA A 31 -23.42 6.45 6.84
CA ALA A 31 -22.86 5.45 5.92
C ALA A 31 -21.33 5.56 5.83
N GLN A 32 -20.67 4.42 5.71
CA GLN A 32 -19.25 4.33 5.39
C GLN A 32 -18.96 5.14 4.12
N LEU A 33 -17.99 6.06 4.18
CA LEU A 33 -17.67 6.95 3.08
C LEU A 33 -16.65 6.33 2.11
N LEU A 34 -15.73 5.51 2.63
CA LEU A 34 -14.80 4.72 1.84
C LEU A 34 -14.60 3.35 2.48
N THR A 35 -14.46 2.32 1.66
CA THR A 35 -13.96 1.04 2.11
C THR A 35 -12.49 1.16 2.56
N PRO A 36 -12.00 0.26 3.44
CA PRO A 36 -10.58 0.24 3.82
C PRO A 36 -9.65 0.15 2.59
N ALA A 37 -10.05 -0.64 1.58
CA ALA A 37 -9.29 -0.79 0.35
C ALA A 37 -9.20 0.54 -0.42
N GLU A 38 -10.33 1.22 -0.62
CA GLU A 38 -10.36 2.52 -1.30
C GLU A 38 -9.55 3.58 -0.56
N ALA A 39 -9.58 3.58 0.78
CA ALA A 39 -8.77 4.49 1.58
C ALA A 39 -7.27 4.26 1.31
N LEU A 40 -6.78 3.02 1.44
CA LEU A 40 -5.36 2.73 1.23
C LEU A 40 -4.93 2.96 -0.23
N ILE A 41 -5.77 2.61 -1.21
CA ILE A 41 -5.51 2.92 -2.63
C ILE A 41 -5.44 4.43 -2.86
N SER A 42 -6.31 5.21 -2.22
CA SER A 42 -6.30 6.67 -2.31
C SER A 42 -5.03 7.28 -1.70
N ILE A 43 -4.50 6.72 -0.61
CA ILE A 43 -3.20 7.14 -0.06
C ILE A 43 -2.08 6.89 -1.08
N HIS A 44 -2.09 5.72 -1.73
CA HIS A 44 -1.11 5.36 -2.76
C HIS A 44 -1.20 6.21 -4.04
N GLY A 45 -2.36 6.81 -4.32
CA GLY A 45 -2.54 7.72 -5.44
C GLY A 45 -1.98 9.13 -5.22
N ILE A 46 -1.55 9.46 -3.99
CA ILE A 46 -0.92 10.74 -3.68
C ILE A 46 0.50 10.76 -4.26
N ASP A 47 0.73 11.72 -5.14
CA ASP A 47 2.03 12.03 -5.68
C ASP A 47 2.62 13.20 -4.85
N PRO A 48 3.72 12.98 -4.11
CA PRO A 48 4.30 14.01 -3.25
C PRO A 48 4.63 15.32 -3.96
N ASP A 49 5.09 15.25 -5.20
CA ASP A 49 5.56 16.41 -5.96
C ASP A 49 4.37 17.15 -6.59
N ARG A 50 3.43 16.40 -7.18
CA ARG A 50 2.20 16.98 -7.77
C ARG A 50 1.26 17.57 -6.72
N ASP A 51 1.08 16.86 -5.62
CA ASP A 51 0.06 17.20 -4.61
C ASP A 51 0.64 18.09 -3.49
N GLY A 52 1.96 18.34 -3.48
CA GLY A 52 2.63 19.21 -2.50
C GLY A 52 2.62 18.65 -1.09
N ILE A 53 2.65 17.31 -0.95
CA ILE A 53 2.56 16.61 0.33
C ILE A 53 3.89 15.91 0.62
N PRO A 54 4.54 16.17 1.76
CA PRO A 54 5.79 15.50 2.10
C PRO A 54 5.63 13.97 2.07
N LEU A 55 6.54 13.26 1.39
CA LEU A 55 6.54 11.79 1.30
C LEU A 55 6.42 11.11 2.67
N LYS A 56 7.00 11.72 3.71
CA LYS A 56 6.89 11.25 5.09
C LYS A 56 5.44 11.16 5.55
N LYS A 57 4.59 12.16 5.24
CA LYS A 57 3.17 12.14 5.63
C LYS A 57 2.38 11.05 4.90
N VAL A 58 2.65 10.84 3.61
CA VAL A 58 2.04 9.74 2.85
C VAL A 58 2.46 8.39 3.45
N THR A 59 3.73 8.27 3.82
CA THR A 59 4.28 7.08 4.49
C THR A 59 3.64 6.84 5.86
N ASP A 60 3.47 7.87 6.67
CA ASP A 60 2.86 7.79 8.00
C ASP A 60 1.37 7.44 7.90
N ALA A 61 0.66 7.97 6.90
CA ALA A 61 -0.72 7.61 6.61
C ALA A 61 -0.86 6.13 6.21
N CYS A 62 0.04 5.61 5.35
CA CYS A 62 0.10 4.18 5.06
C CYS A 62 0.34 3.36 6.35
N ASN A 63 1.31 3.75 7.19
CA ASN A 63 1.62 3.04 8.43
C ASN A 63 0.42 2.98 9.37
N ALA A 64 -0.32 4.08 9.53
CA ALA A 64 -1.53 4.14 10.35
C ALA A 64 -2.60 3.13 9.88
N CYS A 65 -2.75 2.88 8.58
CA CYS A 65 -3.63 1.81 8.09
C CYS A 65 -3.20 0.43 8.63
N PHE A 66 -1.91 0.12 8.63
CA PHE A 66 -1.38 -1.17 9.13
C PHE A 66 -1.45 -1.33 10.65
N GLU A 67 -1.56 -0.24 11.42
CA GLU A 67 -1.80 -0.28 12.87
C GLU A 67 -3.22 -0.79 13.20
N HIS A 68 -4.19 -0.58 12.30
CA HIS A 68 -5.57 -1.02 12.46
C HIS A 68 -5.86 -2.35 11.73
N ARG A 69 -5.13 -3.42 12.08
CA ARG A 69 -5.20 -4.73 11.39
C ARG A 69 -6.58 -5.39 11.32
N HIS A 70 -7.48 -5.06 12.25
CA HIS A 70 -8.86 -5.55 12.23
C HIS A 70 -9.68 -4.92 11.08
N VAL A 71 -9.33 -3.69 10.67
CA VAL A 71 -9.95 -2.97 9.55
C VAL A 71 -9.21 -3.27 8.24
N PHE A 72 -7.88 -3.19 8.28
CA PHE A 72 -7.01 -3.49 7.13
C PHE A 72 -6.54 -4.95 7.22
N SER A 73 -7.51 -5.85 7.06
CA SER A 73 -7.31 -7.28 7.15
C SER A 73 -6.45 -7.83 6.00
N GLN A 74 -6.03 -9.09 6.14
CA GLN A 74 -5.34 -9.83 5.07
C GLN A 74 -6.07 -9.74 3.72
N GLN A 75 -7.40 -9.92 3.71
CA GLN A 75 -8.21 -9.89 2.49
C GLN A 75 -8.25 -8.50 1.85
N VAL A 76 -8.36 -7.45 2.69
CA VAL A 76 -8.30 -6.06 2.24
C VAL A 76 -6.95 -5.77 1.59
N LEU A 77 -5.85 -6.14 2.23
CA LEU A 77 -4.52 -5.91 1.69
C LEU A 77 -4.26 -6.68 0.40
N ALA A 78 -4.70 -7.93 0.32
CA ALA A 78 -4.61 -8.71 -0.92
C ALA A 78 -5.36 -8.01 -2.08
N LYS A 79 -6.58 -7.51 -1.83
CA LYS A 79 -7.34 -6.71 -2.79
C LYS A 79 -6.60 -5.43 -3.21
N VAL A 80 -6.06 -4.69 -2.24
CA VAL A 80 -5.32 -3.45 -2.52
C VAL A 80 -4.09 -3.72 -3.37
N LEU A 81 -3.26 -4.69 -2.99
CA LEU A 81 -2.04 -5.03 -3.74
C LEU A 81 -2.35 -5.51 -5.16
N ASN A 82 -3.40 -6.32 -5.34
CA ASN A 82 -3.86 -6.77 -6.65
C ASN A 82 -4.30 -5.61 -7.56
N GLN A 83 -4.89 -4.56 -6.99
CA GLN A 83 -5.32 -3.40 -7.76
C GLN A 83 -4.15 -2.44 -8.04
N LEU A 84 -3.28 -2.21 -7.06
CA LEU A 84 -2.15 -1.28 -7.21
C LEU A 84 -1.10 -1.79 -8.20
N VAL A 85 -0.85 -3.10 -8.26
CA VAL A 85 0.14 -3.68 -9.21
C VAL A 85 -0.27 -3.48 -10.68
N GLU A 86 -1.55 -3.27 -10.95
CA GLU A 86 -2.04 -2.98 -12.30
C GLU A 86 -1.93 -1.52 -12.73
N GLN A 87 -1.62 -0.62 -11.80
CA GLN A 87 -1.48 0.80 -12.14
C GLN A 87 -0.22 1.09 -12.96
N ILE A 88 -0.34 2.05 -13.87
CA ILE A 88 0.75 2.59 -14.69
C ILE A 88 0.67 4.12 -14.59
N PRO A 89 1.67 4.80 -14.01
CA PRO A 89 2.87 4.24 -13.37
C PRO A 89 2.55 3.48 -12.07
N LEU A 90 3.44 2.57 -11.65
CA LEU A 90 3.32 1.87 -10.36
C LEU A 90 3.48 2.87 -9.20
N PRO A 91 2.63 2.82 -8.16
CA PRO A 91 2.70 3.76 -7.03
C PRO A 91 4.05 3.74 -6.32
N LEU A 92 4.56 4.92 -5.96
CA LEU A 92 5.88 5.09 -5.35
C LEU A 92 6.10 4.24 -4.08
N LEU A 93 5.07 4.12 -3.24
CA LEU A 93 5.13 3.36 -1.99
C LEU A 93 4.75 1.87 -2.14
N PHE A 94 4.47 1.38 -3.35
CA PHE A 94 3.93 0.04 -3.58
C PHE A 94 4.74 -1.06 -2.89
N MET A 95 6.07 -1.10 -3.12
CA MET A 95 6.92 -2.14 -2.52
C MET A 95 7.00 -2.06 -1.00
N ARG A 96 6.83 -0.86 -0.41
CA ARG A 96 6.76 -0.72 1.05
C ARG A 96 5.52 -1.44 1.58
N THR A 97 4.37 -1.24 0.94
CA THR A 97 3.10 -1.90 1.30
C THR A 97 3.17 -3.41 1.12
N VAL A 98 3.83 -3.90 0.06
CA VAL A 98 4.12 -5.33 -0.12
C VAL A 98 4.90 -5.87 1.08
N MET A 99 5.99 -5.21 1.47
CA MET A 99 6.81 -5.64 2.62
C MET A 99 6.05 -5.59 3.95
N GLN A 100 5.22 -4.56 4.17
CA GLN A 100 4.37 -4.45 5.35
C GLN A 100 3.30 -5.56 5.39
N ALA A 101 2.72 -5.91 4.24
CA ALA A 101 1.75 -7.00 4.15
C ALA A 101 2.38 -8.36 4.49
N VAL A 102 3.58 -8.65 3.98
CA VAL A 102 4.34 -9.87 4.35
C VAL A 102 4.61 -9.91 5.86
N GLY A 103 5.07 -8.80 6.44
CA GLY A 103 5.38 -8.73 7.87
C GLY A 103 4.15 -8.80 8.78
N ALA A 104 2.99 -8.30 8.33
CA ALA A 104 1.76 -8.34 9.09
C ALA A 104 0.99 -9.66 8.94
N PHE A 105 1.06 -10.29 7.76
CA PHE A 105 0.28 -11.48 7.40
C PHE A 105 1.14 -12.47 6.60
N PRO A 106 1.91 -13.35 7.28
CA PRO A 106 2.79 -14.33 6.62
C PRO A 106 2.05 -15.28 5.67
N SER A 107 0.75 -15.50 5.87
CA SER A 107 -0.12 -16.27 4.97
C SER A 107 -0.24 -15.67 3.56
N LEU A 108 0.18 -14.42 3.34
CA LEU A 108 0.20 -13.80 2.01
C LEU A 108 1.45 -14.11 1.20
N VAL A 109 2.47 -14.80 1.71
CA VAL A 109 3.76 -14.96 1.01
C VAL A 109 3.60 -15.52 -0.41
N GLU A 110 2.81 -16.58 -0.61
CA GLU A 110 2.55 -17.14 -1.94
C GLU A 110 1.91 -16.13 -2.89
N PHE A 111 0.85 -15.45 -2.42
CA PHE A 111 0.21 -14.38 -3.17
C PHE A 111 1.19 -13.24 -3.50
N ILE A 112 2.09 -12.90 -2.58
CA ILE A 112 3.13 -11.90 -2.84
C ILE A 112 4.12 -12.38 -3.90
N MET A 113 4.43 -13.68 -4.00
CA MET A 113 5.30 -14.18 -5.07
C MET A 113 4.65 -13.99 -6.45
N GLU A 114 3.33 -14.20 -6.57
CA GLU A 114 2.57 -13.88 -7.79
C GLU A 114 2.64 -12.38 -8.13
N ILE A 115 2.51 -11.51 -7.12
CA ILE A 115 2.67 -10.06 -7.29
C ILE A 115 4.09 -9.72 -7.78
N LEU A 116 5.13 -10.28 -7.16
CA LEU A 116 6.51 -10.01 -7.56
C LEU A 116 6.79 -10.51 -8.99
N SER A 117 6.27 -11.68 -9.40
CA SER A 117 6.40 -12.15 -10.78
C SER A 117 5.72 -11.20 -11.79
N ARG A 118 4.55 -10.64 -11.47
CA ARG A 118 3.93 -9.57 -12.29
C ARG A 118 4.79 -8.33 -12.42
N LEU A 119 5.53 -7.95 -11.37
CA LEU A 119 6.47 -6.82 -11.42
C LEU A 119 7.69 -7.09 -12.30
N VAL A 120 8.17 -8.34 -12.37
CA VAL A 120 9.21 -8.74 -13.32
C VAL A 120 8.73 -8.52 -14.76
N ASN A 121 7.51 -8.97 -15.09
CA ASN A 121 6.91 -8.71 -16.41
C ASN A 121 6.76 -7.22 -16.72
N LYS A 122 6.53 -6.39 -15.70
CA LYS A 122 6.50 -4.92 -15.81
C LYS A 122 7.90 -4.26 -15.76
N GLN A 123 8.97 -5.04 -15.82
CA GLN A 123 10.37 -4.58 -15.85
C GLN A 123 10.73 -3.67 -14.68
N ILE A 124 10.35 -4.07 -13.46
CA ILE A 124 10.53 -3.27 -12.23
C ILE A 124 11.97 -2.74 -12.01
N TRP A 125 12.99 -3.41 -12.56
CA TRP A 125 14.39 -2.96 -12.50
C TRP A 125 14.63 -1.60 -13.18
N LYS A 126 13.74 -1.15 -14.06
CA LYS A 126 13.80 0.20 -14.66
C LYS A 126 13.43 1.32 -13.69
N TYR A 127 12.92 1.00 -12.50
CA TYR A 127 12.47 1.97 -11.49
C TYR A 127 13.32 1.83 -10.21
N PRO A 128 14.45 2.58 -10.06
CA PRO A 128 15.44 2.31 -9.02
C PRO A 128 14.90 2.22 -7.59
N LYS A 129 13.97 3.11 -7.21
CA LYS A 129 13.36 3.11 -5.86
C LYS A 129 12.51 1.87 -5.61
N LEU A 130 11.74 1.43 -6.61
CA LEU A 130 10.90 0.24 -6.52
C LEU A 130 11.75 -1.03 -6.60
N TRP A 131 12.80 -1.04 -7.43
CA TRP A 131 13.73 -2.16 -7.55
C TRP A 131 14.43 -2.50 -6.23
N VAL A 132 14.89 -1.48 -5.48
CA VAL A 132 15.45 -1.69 -4.14
C VAL A 132 14.43 -2.35 -3.20
N GLY A 133 13.16 -1.92 -3.26
CA GLY A 133 12.08 -2.54 -2.49
C GLY A 133 11.83 -3.99 -2.90
N PHE A 134 11.84 -4.29 -4.20
CA PHE A 134 11.69 -5.63 -4.75
C PHE A 134 12.77 -6.57 -4.21
N LEU A 135 14.04 -6.19 -4.30
CA LEU A 135 15.15 -7.01 -3.82
C LEU A 135 15.10 -7.25 -2.30
N LYS A 136 14.69 -6.24 -1.53
CA LYS A 136 14.47 -6.38 -0.08
C LYS A 136 13.34 -7.36 0.21
N CYS A 137 12.22 -7.28 -0.50
CA CYS A 137 11.13 -8.23 -0.35
C CYS A 137 11.57 -9.65 -0.71
N ALA A 138 12.27 -9.83 -1.83
CA ALA A 138 12.80 -11.13 -2.26
C ALA A 138 13.77 -11.71 -1.22
N LEU A 139 14.62 -10.89 -0.60
CA LEU A 139 15.49 -11.29 0.51
C LEU A 139 14.69 -11.75 1.73
N MET A 140 13.62 -11.03 2.08
CA MET A 140 12.77 -11.34 3.24
C MET A 140 11.97 -12.63 3.10
N THR A 141 11.60 -13.02 1.87
CA THR A 141 10.69 -14.16 1.62
C THR A 141 11.40 -15.43 1.17
N ARG A 142 12.73 -15.51 1.31
CA ARG A 142 13.50 -16.73 0.97
C ARG A 142 12.95 -17.95 1.73
N PRO A 143 12.92 -19.14 1.11
CA PRO A 143 13.37 -19.44 -0.25
C PRO A 143 12.33 -19.17 -1.35
N HIS A 144 11.09 -18.81 -1.02
CA HIS A 144 9.97 -18.68 -1.97
C HIS A 144 10.27 -17.74 -3.15
N SER A 145 11.07 -16.71 -2.93
CA SER A 145 11.45 -15.73 -3.94
C SER A 145 12.40 -16.23 -5.03
N PHE A 146 13.03 -17.40 -4.86
CA PHE A 146 14.05 -17.87 -5.82
C PHE A 146 13.48 -18.07 -7.22
N SER A 147 12.28 -18.65 -7.34
CA SER A 147 11.62 -18.84 -8.64
C SER A 147 11.28 -17.51 -9.33
N VAL A 148 10.99 -16.47 -8.56
CA VAL A 148 10.73 -15.12 -9.09
C VAL A 148 12.02 -14.45 -9.54
N LEU A 149 13.10 -14.57 -8.76
CA LEU A 149 14.40 -13.98 -9.11
C LEU A 149 15.00 -14.56 -10.40
N LEU A 150 14.71 -15.83 -10.72
CA LEU A 150 15.12 -16.47 -11.97
C LEU A 150 14.41 -15.91 -13.22
N GLN A 151 13.37 -15.10 -13.05
CA GLN A 151 12.60 -14.49 -14.17
C GLN A 151 13.13 -13.11 -14.57
N VAL A 152 14.01 -12.49 -13.76
CA VAL A 152 14.61 -11.17 -14.00
C VAL A 152 15.73 -11.29 -15.03
#